data_AF-A0A972QNX4-F1
#
_entry.id   AF-A0A972QNX4-F1
#
_cell.length_a   1.000
_cell.length_b   1.000
_cell.length_c   1.000
_cell.angle_alpha   90.00
_cell.angle_beta   90.00
_cell.angle_gamma   90.00
#
_symmetry.space_group_name_H-M   'P 1'
#
loop_
_entity.id
_entity.type
_entity.pdbx_description
1 polymer ?
#
loop_
_entity_poly.entity_id
_entity_poly.type
_entity_poly.pdbx_seq_one_letter_code
_entity_poly.pdbx_strand_id
1 'polypeptide(L)'
;MKAWTRFRLACLLTILSIFVLPSNGFGYEINDKLSIGGIIAGIGQYQSISDAPGFENEGRGLILFEPEISFTPTDNDELFAKFGFGAGNGLDGEGQSPFMIAPWGGNVQDDYKDINGRNRDYLLTAWYKHTFSFSADHTLGITGGIIDATDYMDENAFANDEYTQFMNGALVNGPNAFLPSYDIGSAIEWGIGGFSVKGVAMAMGSNGEEGQFDEPYNFYGMQFAYTVDFGLGEGNYRLIVDTT
;
A
#
# COMPACT_ATOMS: atom_id res chain seq x y z
N MET A 1 4.59 -2.30 43.84
CA MET A 1 3.70 -3.45 43.53
C MET A 1 2.86 -3.27 42.27
N LYS A 2 2.29 -2.10 41.94
CA LYS A 2 1.54 -1.87 40.68
C LYS A 2 2.36 -1.97 39.37
N ALA A 3 3.66 -1.66 39.41
CA ALA A 3 4.53 -1.70 38.22
C ALA A 3 4.86 -3.15 37.77
N TRP A 4 4.95 -4.09 38.71
CA TRP A 4 5.25 -5.49 38.41
C TRP A 4 4.08 -6.25 37.77
N THR A 5 2.85 -5.85 38.08
CA THR A 5 1.65 -6.41 37.46
C THR A 5 1.48 -5.95 36.01
N ARG A 6 1.86 -4.71 35.68
CA ARG A 6 1.86 -4.19 34.30
C ARG A 6 2.91 -4.88 33.43
N PHE A 7 4.09 -5.13 33.98
CA PHE A 7 5.18 -5.82 33.27
C PHE A 7 4.81 -7.27 32.92
N ARG A 8 4.14 -7.99 33.83
CA ARG A 8 3.69 -9.38 33.59
C ARG A 8 2.55 -9.47 32.58
N LEU A 9 1.66 -8.48 32.55
CA LEU A 9 0.56 -8.42 31.58
C LEU A 9 1.08 -8.08 30.18
N ALA A 10 2.05 -7.16 30.08
CA ALA A 10 2.74 -6.82 28.84
C ALA A 10 3.46 -8.05 28.26
N CYS A 11 4.25 -8.78 29.06
CA CYS A 11 4.91 -10.00 28.60
C CYS A 11 3.92 -11.11 28.17
N LEU A 12 2.75 -11.22 28.80
CA LEU A 12 1.74 -12.21 28.40
C LEU A 12 1.06 -11.85 27.07
N LEU A 13 0.83 -10.55 26.83
CA LEU A 13 0.35 -10.04 25.54
C LEU A 13 1.41 -10.20 24.44
N THR A 14 2.69 -9.97 24.75
CA THR A 14 3.81 -10.22 23.82
C THR A 14 3.94 -11.70 23.45
N ILE A 15 3.65 -12.61 24.38
CA ILE A 15 3.67 -14.07 24.12
C ILE A 15 2.43 -14.51 23.30
N LEU A 16 1.28 -13.84 23.47
CA LEU A 16 0.09 -14.07 22.65
C LEU A 16 0.23 -13.48 21.23
N SER A 17 0.94 -12.37 21.05
CA SER A 17 1.23 -11.82 19.72
C SER A 17 2.20 -12.68 18.90
N ILE A 18 3.03 -13.51 19.53
CA ILE A 18 3.87 -14.50 18.82
C ILE A 18 3.03 -15.58 18.10
N PHE A 19 1.76 -15.76 18.49
CA PHE A 19 0.83 -16.66 17.78
C PHE A 19 0.05 -15.98 16.65
N VAL A 20 0.17 -14.66 16.48
CA VAL A 20 -0.30 -13.92 15.30
C VAL A 20 0.93 -13.63 14.46
N LEU A 21 1.50 -14.68 13.87
CA LEU A 21 2.47 -14.52 12.79
C LEU A 21 1.78 -13.73 11.66
N PRO A 22 2.47 -12.82 10.96
CA PRO A 22 1.96 -12.28 9.70
C PRO A 22 1.67 -13.49 8.79
N SER A 23 0.39 -13.76 8.54
CA SER A 23 0.00 -14.81 7.61
C SER A 23 0.06 -14.21 6.22
N ASN A 24 0.76 -14.90 5.31
CA ASN A 24 0.69 -14.65 3.87
C ASN A 24 -0.77 -14.43 3.45
N GLY A 25 -1.02 -13.50 2.53
CA GLY A 25 -2.35 -13.31 1.95
C GLY A 25 -2.94 -14.64 1.48
N PHE A 26 -4.21 -14.89 1.81
CA PHE A 26 -4.88 -16.13 1.43
C PHE A 26 -5.54 -15.93 0.07
N GLY A 27 -4.86 -16.33 -1.00
CA GLY A 27 -5.46 -16.47 -2.33
C GLY A 27 -6.19 -17.81 -2.47
N TYR A 28 -7.47 -17.78 -2.79
CA TYR A 28 -8.26 -18.95 -3.19
C TYR A 28 -8.71 -18.77 -4.64
N GLU A 29 -8.16 -19.59 -5.53
CA GLU A 29 -8.66 -19.75 -6.88
C GLU A 29 -9.98 -20.52 -6.84
N ILE A 30 -11.08 -19.85 -7.20
CA ILE A 30 -12.39 -20.49 -7.31
C ILE A 30 -12.43 -21.33 -8.59
N ASN A 31 -11.87 -20.78 -9.67
CA ASN A 31 -11.62 -21.45 -10.93
C ASN A 31 -10.51 -20.69 -11.70
N ASP A 32 -10.16 -21.20 -12.88
CA ASP A 32 -9.11 -20.66 -13.76
C ASP A 32 -9.28 -19.18 -14.15
N LYS A 33 -10.46 -18.58 -13.93
CA LYS A 33 -10.78 -17.20 -14.28
C LYS A 33 -11.12 -16.31 -13.09
N LEU A 34 -11.34 -16.85 -11.90
CA LEU A 34 -11.82 -16.09 -10.75
C LEU A 34 -11.02 -16.48 -9.51
N SER A 35 -10.33 -15.51 -8.94
CA SER A 35 -9.62 -15.63 -7.67
C SER A 35 -10.15 -14.61 -6.66
N ILE A 36 -10.13 -15.02 -5.39
CA ILE A 36 -10.38 -14.15 -4.24
C ILE A 36 -9.16 -14.23 -3.35
N GLY A 37 -8.59 -13.08 -3.01
CA GLY A 37 -7.40 -12.94 -2.20
C GLY A 37 -7.56 -11.89 -1.12
N GLY A 38 -6.42 -11.41 -0.63
CA GLY A 38 -6.36 -10.28 0.28
C GLY A 38 -5.57 -10.55 1.56
N ILE A 39 -5.55 -9.53 2.42
CA ILE A 39 -4.72 -9.48 3.62
C ILE A 39 -5.59 -9.31 4.86
N ILE A 40 -5.22 -9.97 5.95
CA ILE A 40 -5.68 -9.64 7.31
C ILE A 40 -4.43 -9.44 8.15
N ALA A 41 -4.30 -8.27 8.78
CA ALA A 41 -3.15 -7.96 9.62
C ALA A 41 -3.58 -7.33 10.94
N GLY A 42 -2.92 -7.73 12.03
CA GLY A 42 -3.05 -7.11 13.34
C GLY A 42 -1.72 -6.48 13.72
N ILE A 43 -1.70 -5.17 13.91
CA ILE A 43 -0.49 -4.40 14.18
C ILE A 43 -0.52 -3.90 15.62
N GLY A 44 0.55 -4.16 16.37
CA GLY A 44 0.75 -3.65 17.72
C GLY A 44 2.01 -2.80 17.77
N GLN A 45 1.88 -1.56 18.23
CA GLN A 45 2.96 -0.59 18.34
C GLN A 45 3.09 -0.08 19.77
N TYR A 46 4.30 0.25 20.19
CA TYR A 46 4.57 0.88 21.48
C TYR A 46 5.63 1.97 21.31
N GLN A 47 5.33 3.18 21.77
CA GLN A 47 6.29 4.28 21.81
C GLN A 47 6.81 4.52 23.22
N SER A 48 8.11 4.78 23.32
CA SER A 48 8.79 5.19 24.54
C SER A 48 9.57 6.46 24.28
N ILE A 49 8.95 7.60 24.55
CA ILE A 49 9.42 8.95 24.25
C ILE A 49 9.39 9.79 25.54
N SER A 50 10.55 9.96 26.18
CA SER A 50 10.68 10.78 27.39
C SER A 50 10.89 12.27 27.09
N ASP A 51 11.34 12.57 25.87
CA ASP A 51 11.92 13.87 25.52
C ASP A 51 11.00 14.69 24.58
N ALA A 52 9.82 14.16 24.25
CA ALA A 52 8.81 14.82 23.42
C ALA A 52 7.69 15.40 24.32
N PRO A 53 7.68 16.72 24.60
CA PRO A 53 6.65 17.33 25.44
C PRO A 53 5.26 17.17 24.82
N GLY A 54 4.27 16.82 25.64
CA GLY A 54 2.87 16.67 25.19
C GLY A 54 2.52 15.28 24.67
N PHE A 55 3.47 14.35 24.62
CA PHE A 55 3.25 12.98 24.17
C PHE A 55 3.51 11.98 25.30
N GLU A 56 2.79 10.86 25.28
CA GLU A 56 2.86 9.82 26.31
C GLU A 56 3.58 8.56 25.81
N ASN A 57 4.15 7.82 26.77
CA ASN A 57 4.58 6.44 26.53
C ASN A 57 3.33 5.56 26.50
N GLU A 58 3.03 5.00 25.34
CA GLU A 58 1.81 4.21 25.17
C GLU A 58 1.94 3.12 24.12
N GLY A 59 1.07 2.12 24.27
CA GLY A 59 0.89 1.05 23.30
C GLY A 59 -0.47 1.17 22.65
N ARG A 60 -0.49 1.09 21.32
CA ARG A 60 -1.70 1.12 20.50
C ARG A 60 -1.61 0.03 19.43
N GLY A 61 -2.74 -0.22 18.78
CA GLY A 61 -2.77 -1.18 17.70
C GLY A 61 -3.96 -0.94 16.79
N LEU A 62 -3.96 -1.68 15.71
CA LEU A 62 -5.01 -1.69 14.71
C LEU A 62 -5.15 -3.10 14.12
N ILE A 63 -6.30 -3.37 13.54
CA ILE A 63 -6.54 -4.55 12.72
C ILE A 63 -7.11 -4.09 11.38
N LEU A 64 -6.65 -4.71 10.31
CA LEU A 64 -7.14 -4.45 8.96
C LEU A 64 -7.47 -5.74 8.23
N PHE A 65 -8.35 -5.62 7.26
CA PHE A 65 -8.80 -6.65 6.34
C PHE A 65 -8.99 -6.02 4.95
N GLU A 66 -8.20 -6.46 3.98
CA GLU A 66 -8.24 -5.94 2.62
C GLU A 66 -8.51 -7.09 1.62
N PRO A 67 -9.77 -7.49 1.39
CA PRO A 67 -10.08 -8.55 0.44
C PRO A 67 -9.95 -8.07 -1.00
N GLU A 68 -9.51 -8.97 -1.86
CA GLU A 68 -9.25 -8.75 -3.27
C GLU A 68 -10.04 -9.75 -4.12
N ILE A 69 -10.52 -9.30 -5.27
CA ILE A 69 -11.22 -10.14 -6.24
C ILE A 69 -10.61 -9.84 -7.61
N SER A 70 -10.11 -10.87 -8.29
CA SER A 70 -9.65 -10.79 -9.68
C SER A 70 -10.46 -11.72 -10.57
N PHE A 71 -10.91 -11.19 -11.71
CA PHE A 71 -11.61 -11.92 -12.74
C PHE A 71 -10.91 -11.76 -14.09
N THR A 72 -10.42 -12.86 -14.65
CA THR A 72 -9.69 -12.94 -15.91
C THR A 72 -10.53 -13.64 -17.00
N PRO A 73 -11.47 -12.93 -17.67
CA PRO A 73 -12.36 -13.53 -18.64
C PRO A 73 -11.62 -14.12 -19.86
N THR A 74 -10.46 -13.57 -20.20
CA THR A 74 -9.55 -14.01 -21.25
C THR A 74 -8.10 -13.96 -20.75
N ASP A 75 -7.17 -14.49 -21.54
CA ASP A 75 -5.73 -14.44 -21.22
C ASP A 75 -5.15 -13.01 -21.22
N ASN A 76 -5.87 -12.03 -21.77
CA ASN A 76 -5.40 -10.64 -21.93
C ASN A 76 -6.20 -9.63 -21.11
N ASP A 77 -7.28 -10.05 -20.47
CA ASP A 77 -8.24 -9.18 -19.81
C ASP A 77 -8.33 -9.50 -18.33
N GLU A 78 -8.27 -8.48 -17.49
CA GLU A 78 -8.45 -8.61 -16.04
C GLU A 78 -9.38 -7.51 -15.51
N LEU A 79 -10.29 -7.90 -14.64
CA LEU A 79 -11.11 -7.03 -13.81
C LEU A 79 -10.70 -7.28 -12.36
N PHE A 80 -10.30 -6.23 -11.66
CA PHE A 80 -9.84 -6.33 -10.28
C PHE A 80 -10.61 -5.36 -9.39
N ALA A 81 -10.87 -5.79 -8.15
CA ALA A 81 -11.38 -4.92 -7.10
C ALA A 81 -10.72 -5.27 -5.77
N LYS A 82 -10.29 -4.24 -5.04
CA LYS A 82 -9.76 -4.34 -3.68
C LYS A 82 -10.59 -3.50 -2.73
N PHE A 83 -10.94 -4.08 -1.60
CA PHE A 83 -11.61 -3.38 -0.51
C PHE A 83 -10.66 -3.25 0.68
N GLY A 84 -10.94 -2.32 1.58
CA GLY A 84 -10.18 -2.12 2.81
C GLY A 84 -11.09 -1.83 3.98
N PHE A 85 -10.87 -2.54 5.09
CA PHE A 85 -11.60 -2.39 6.34
C PHE A 85 -10.60 -2.34 7.48
N GLY A 86 -10.78 -1.40 8.40
CA GLY A 86 -9.86 -1.20 9.52
C GLY A 86 -10.59 -0.92 10.82
N ALA A 87 -9.95 -1.25 11.93
CA ALA A 87 -10.36 -0.81 13.25
C ALA A 87 -9.14 -0.31 14.03
N GLY A 88 -9.17 0.97 14.39
CA GLY A 88 -8.08 1.69 15.03
C GLY A 88 -7.06 2.29 14.04
N ASN A 89 -6.31 3.28 14.55
CA ASN A 89 -5.25 3.96 13.80
C ASN A 89 -3.85 3.75 14.41
N GLY A 90 -3.70 2.81 15.35
CA GLY A 90 -2.41 2.58 16.00
C GLY A 90 -1.83 3.86 16.60
N LEU A 91 -0.52 4.08 16.40
CA LEU A 91 0.17 5.32 16.74
C LEU A 91 0.08 6.41 15.66
N ASP A 92 -0.53 6.11 14.52
CA ASP A 92 -0.68 7.04 13.39
C ASP A 92 -1.88 7.98 13.57
N GLY A 93 -2.75 7.68 14.53
CA GLY A 93 -3.86 8.56 14.88
C GLY A 93 -3.40 9.98 15.24
N GLU A 94 -4.25 10.96 14.95
CA GLU A 94 -3.95 12.37 15.19
C GLU A 94 -3.52 12.61 16.66
N GLY A 95 -2.39 13.29 16.81
CA GLY A 95 -1.81 13.64 18.11
C GLY A 95 -1.28 12.46 18.94
N GLN A 96 -1.22 11.24 18.39
CA GLN A 96 -0.74 10.07 19.14
C GLN A 96 0.80 9.94 19.12
N SER A 97 1.44 10.31 18.01
CA SER A 97 2.90 10.23 17.88
C SER A 97 3.51 11.58 17.47
N PRO A 98 4.70 11.94 17.96
CA PRO A 98 5.40 13.18 17.57
C PRO A 98 6.15 13.04 16.24
N PHE A 99 6.13 11.86 15.60
CA PHE A 99 6.90 11.62 14.39
C PHE A 99 6.25 12.27 13.16
N MET A 100 7.09 12.88 12.33
CA MET A 100 6.67 13.43 11.03
C MET A 100 6.39 12.34 9.99
N ILE A 101 7.03 11.18 10.13
CA ILE A 101 6.80 10.00 9.30
C ILE A 101 5.96 9.01 10.11
N ALA A 102 4.94 8.47 9.48
CA ALA A 102 4.00 7.55 10.10
C ALA A 102 4.72 6.34 10.72
N PRO A 103 4.47 6.03 12.01
CA PRO A 103 4.95 4.81 12.65
C PRO A 103 4.55 3.53 11.92
N TRP A 104 3.38 3.52 11.28
CA TRP A 104 2.88 2.47 10.40
C TRP A 104 2.84 2.95 8.94
N GLY A 105 3.25 2.11 7.99
CA GLY A 105 3.34 2.50 6.56
C GLY A 105 2.13 2.12 5.71
N GLY A 106 1.25 1.26 6.22
CA GLY A 106 0.04 0.84 5.52
C GLY A 106 -1.20 1.66 5.92
N ASN A 107 -2.34 1.29 5.35
CA ASN A 107 -3.60 1.94 5.66
C ASN A 107 -4.05 1.71 7.11
N VAL A 108 -4.82 2.67 7.64
CA VAL A 108 -5.50 2.64 8.93
C VAL A 108 -7.01 2.82 8.79
N GLN A 109 -7.76 2.77 9.89
CA GLN A 109 -9.22 2.88 9.86
C GLN A 109 -9.72 4.13 9.13
N ASP A 110 -9.06 5.26 9.32
CA ASP A 110 -9.50 6.54 8.76
C ASP A 110 -9.24 6.64 7.25
N ASP A 111 -8.26 5.90 6.72
CA ASP A 111 -7.97 5.85 5.27
C ASP A 111 -9.06 5.12 4.45
N TYR A 112 -9.94 4.38 5.12
CA TYR A 112 -10.97 3.58 4.48
C TYR A 112 -12.33 4.29 4.33
N LYS A 113 -12.42 5.57 4.67
CA LYS A 113 -13.69 6.33 4.62
C LYS A 113 -13.50 7.65 3.90
N ASP A 114 -14.55 8.08 3.22
CA ASP A 114 -14.56 9.28 2.38
C ASP A 114 -13.28 9.44 1.54
N ILE A 115 -12.87 8.33 0.91
CA ILE A 115 -11.58 8.24 0.22
C ILE A 115 -11.50 9.34 -0.85
N ASN A 116 -10.49 10.20 -0.72
CA ASN A 116 -10.22 11.32 -1.62
C ASN A 116 -11.43 12.27 -1.81
N GLY A 117 -12.32 12.39 -0.82
CA GLY A 117 -13.44 13.34 -0.81
C GLY A 117 -14.55 12.95 -1.78
N ARG A 118 -14.56 11.68 -2.16
CA ARG A 118 -15.48 11.13 -3.16
C ARG A 118 -16.74 10.55 -2.54
N ASN A 119 -16.94 10.65 -1.21
CA ASN A 119 -17.99 9.95 -0.49
C ASN A 119 -17.97 8.44 -0.81
N ARG A 120 -16.76 7.86 -0.87
CA ARG A 120 -16.51 6.45 -1.14
C ARG A 120 -15.83 5.82 0.05
N ASP A 121 -16.50 4.85 0.64
CA ASP A 121 -15.96 4.07 1.76
C ASP A 121 -15.55 2.68 1.28
N TYR A 122 -14.47 2.16 1.85
CA TYR A 122 -13.96 0.79 1.78
C TYR A 122 -13.57 0.27 0.39
N LEU A 123 -13.95 0.90 -0.72
CA LEU A 123 -13.49 0.53 -2.05
C LEU A 123 -12.20 1.27 -2.40
N LEU A 124 -11.07 0.55 -2.33
CA LEU A 124 -9.73 1.08 -2.56
C LEU A 124 -9.44 1.18 -4.06
N THR A 125 -9.53 0.06 -4.77
CA THR A 125 -9.30 0.00 -6.21
C THR A 125 -10.39 -0.81 -6.91
N ALA A 126 -10.67 -0.45 -8.15
CA ALA A 126 -11.58 -1.14 -9.04
C ALA A 126 -11.23 -0.77 -10.47
N TRP A 127 -10.60 -1.67 -11.21
CA TRP A 127 -10.08 -1.37 -12.53
C TRP A 127 -10.24 -2.52 -13.52
N TYR A 128 -10.13 -2.16 -14.79
CA TYR A 128 -9.99 -3.09 -15.90
C TYR A 128 -8.62 -2.90 -16.55
N LYS A 129 -7.96 -4.01 -16.89
CA LYS A 129 -6.71 -4.04 -17.64
C LYS A 129 -6.87 -4.87 -18.91
N HIS A 130 -6.29 -4.36 -19.99
CA HIS A 130 -6.02 -5.14 -21.20
C HIS A 130 -4.51 -5.23 -21.42
N THR A 131 -4.02 -6.42 -21.75
CA THR A 131 -2.59 -6.68 -22.04
C THR A 131 -2.42 -7.14 -23.48
N PHE A 132 -1.67 -6.38 -24.27
CA PHE A 132 -1.21 -6.79 -25.58
C PHE A 132 0.12 -7.55 -25.45
N SER A 133 0.15 -8.80 -25.91
CA SER A 133 1.38 -9.60 -25.99
C SER A 133 1.90 -9.65 -27.42
N PHE A 134 3.07 -9.07 -27.67
CA PHE A 134 3.69 -9.03 -29.00
C PHE A 134 4.72 -10.16 -29.19
N SER A 135 5.47 -10.49 -28.14
CA SER A 135 6.36 -11.64 -28.04
C SER A 135 6.44 -12.11 -26.57
N ALA A 136 7.22 -13.15 -26.29
CA ALA A 136 7.41 -13.66 -24.93
C ALA A 136 7.99 -12.61 -23.95
N ASP A 137 8.68 -11.60 -24.47
CA ASP A 137 9.40 -10.58 -23.73
C ASP A 137 8.96 -9.15 -24.12
N HIS A 138 7.82 -8.99 -24.80
CA HIS A 138 7.33 -7.68 -25.23
C HIS A 138 5.81 -7.58 -25.00
N THR A 139 5.44 -6.74 -24.05
CA THR A 139 4.05 -6.56 -23.62
C THR A 139 3.69 -5.09 -23.47
N LEU A 140 2.41 -4.78 -23.63
CA LEU A 140 1.82 -3.48 -23.33
C LEU A 140 0.53 -3.68 -22.54
N GLY A 141 0.52 -3.30 -21.27
CA GLY A 141 -0.65 -3.23 -20.42
C GLY A 141 -1.27 -1.83 -20.44
N ILE A 142 -2.59 -1.75 -20.49
CA ILE A 142 -3.34 -0.51 -20.28
C ILE A 142 -4.41 -0.78 -19.23
N THR A 143 -4.39 0.00 -18.15
CA THR A 143 -5.33 -0.11 -17.04
C THR A 143 -6.13 1.17 -16.90
N GLY A 144 -7.41 1.06 -16.56
CA GLY A 144 -8.26 2.21 -16.24
C GLY A 144 -9.31 1.86 -15.19
N GLY A 145 -9.56 2.80 -14.28
CA GLY A 145 -10.51 2.62 -13.18
C GLY A 145 -10.14 3.46 -11.97
N ILE A 146 -10.50 2.97 -10.78
CA ILE A 146 -9.95 3.45 -9.52
C ILE A 146 -8.66 2.67 -9.28
N ILE A 147 -7.53 3.36 -9.26
CA ILE A 147 -6.20 2.76 -9.22
C ILE A 147 -5.39 3.31 -8.05
N ASP A 148 -4.30 2.62 -7.72
CA ASP A 148 -3.25 3.08 -6.83
C ASP A 148 -1.98 3.31 -7.66
N ALA A 149 -1.37 4.50 -7.60
CA ALA A 149 -0.16 4.76 -8.39
C ALA A 149 1.02 3.88 -7.95
N THR A 150 1.06 3.47 -6.67
CA THR A 150 2.10 2.59 -6.12
C THR A 150 2.05 1.17 -6.68
N ASP A 151 0.90 0.73 -7.22
CA ASP A 151 0.78 -0.56 -7.91
C ASP A 151 1.55 -0.57 -9.25
N TYR A 152 1.88 0.61 -9.81
CA TYR A 152 2.51 0.75 -11.13
C TYR A 152 3.86 1.47 -11.09
N MET A 153 4.17 2.15 -10.00
CA MET A 153 5.36 2.96 -9.86
C MET A 153 6.04 2.62 -8.54
N ASP A 154 7.37 2.74 -8.50
CA ASP A 154 8.18 2.43 -7.31
C ASP A 154 8.12 0.96 -6.83
N GLU A 155 7.81 0.01 -7.72
CA GLU A 155 7.56 -1.40 -7.38
C GLU A 155 8.75 -2.15 -6.75
N ASN A 156 8.96 -2.10 -5.45
CA ASN A 156 9.98 -2.88 -4.73
C ASN A 156 9.33 -4.07 -4.01
N ALA A 157 9.75 -5.29 -4.38
CA ALA A 157 9.24 -6.53 -3.81
C ALA A 157 9.45 -6.69 -2.29
N PHE A 158 10.25 -5.83 -1.65
CA PHE A 158 10.51 -5.85 -0.22
C PHE A 158 10.05 -4.57 0.47
N ALA A 159 10.29 -3.40 -0.12
CA ALA A 159 9.95 -2.12 0.51
C ALA A 159 8.45 -1.79 0.40
N ASN A 160 7.75 -2.23 -0.65
CA ASN A 160 6.30 -2.03 -0.79
C ASN A 160 5.51 -3.19 -0.15
N ASP A 161 6.09 -3.89 0.84
CA ASP A 161 5.39 -4.88 1.65
C ASP A 161 5.34 -4.39 3.11
N GLU A 162 4.32 -3.59 3.37
CA GLU A 162 4.04 -3.00 4.68
C GLU A 162 3.72 -4.07 5.73
N TYR A 163 3.23 -5.24 5.29
CA TYR A 163 2.61 -6.23 6.16
C TYR A 163 3.58 -7.30 6.65
N THR A 164 4.62 -7.61 5.88
CA THR A 164 5.58 -8.69 6.24
C THR A 164 7.01 -8.23 6.44
N GLN A 165 7.44 -7.11 5.84
CA GLN A 165 8.84 -6.67 5.89
C GLN A 165 9.05 -5.46 6.77
N PHE A 166 8.43 -4.33 6.44
CA PHE A 166 8.67 -3.07 7.13
C PHE A 166 7.38 -2.45 7.64
N MET A 167 7.28 -2.31 8.96
CA MET A 167 6.17 -1.59 9.56
C MET A 167 6.28 -0.07 9.39
N ASN A 168 7.49 0.48 9.35
CA ASN A 168 7.68 1.93 9.45
C ASN A 168 7.65 2.61 8.08
N GLY A 169 6.88 3.69 7.94
CA GLY A 169 6.73 4.45 6.70
C GLY A 169 8.04 4.96 6.08
N ALA A 170 9.13 5.08 6.86
CA ALA A 170 10.43 5.50 6.32
C ALA A 170 11.15 4.40 5.52
N LEU A 171 10.71 3.15 5.64
CA LEU A 171 11.26 1.97 4.97
C LEU A 171 10.25 1.35 3.99
N VAL A 172 9.05 1.92 3.97
CA VAL A 172 7.97 1.54 3.06
C VAL A 172 7.99 2.49 1.88
N ASN A 173 7.98 1.94 0.68
CA ASN A 173 8.11 2.68 -0.57
C ASN A 173 9.41 3.52 -0.65
N GLY A 174 9.66 4.10 -1.82
CA GLY A 174 10.76 4.99 -2.12
C GLY A 174 10.46 6.39 -1.58
N PRO A 175 11.31 6.97 -0.73
CA PRO A 175 11.08 8.31 -0.15
C PRO A 175 11.14 9.44 -1.19
N ASN A 176 11.49 9.11 -2.43
CA ASN A 176 11.74 10.03 -3.53
C ASN A 176 10.55 10.22 -4.47
N ALA A 177 9.44 9.52 -4.27
CA ALA A 177 8.22 9.68 -5.08
C ALA A 177 6.99 9.69 -4.16
N PHE A 178 6.18 10.75 -4.24
CA PHE A 178 4.88 10.80 -3.57
C PHE A 178 3.83 10.32 -4.56
N LEU A 179 3.45 9.04 -4.45
CA LEU A 179 2.54 8.38 -5.35
C LEU A 179 1.14 8.34 -4.73
N PRO A 180 0.12 8.95 -5.36
CA PRO A 180 -1.22 8.98 -4.79
C PRO A 180 -1.96 7.64 -4.99
N SER A 181 -2.87 7.36 -4.07
CA SER A 181 -3.63 6.10 -4.05
C SER A 181 -5.13 6.32 -4.17
N TYR A 182 -5.82 5.30 -4.68
CA TYR A 182 -7.26 5.13 -4.61
C TYR A 182 -8.09 6.25 -5.27
N ASP A 183 -7.79 6.65 -6.50
CA ASP A 183 -8.72 7.49 -7.28
C ASP A 183 -8.77 7.13 -8.76
N ILE A 184 -9.65 7.81 -9.48
CA ILE A 184 -9.87 7.62 -10.91
C ILE A 184 -8.57 7.93 -11.65
N GLY A 185 -8.09 6.95 -12.41
CA GLY A 185 -6.90 7.11 -13.22
C GLY A 185 -6.73 6.03 -14.27
N SER A 186 -5.59 6.12 -14.94
CA SER A 186 -5.12 5.14 -15.88
C SER A 186 -3.63 4.91 -15.73
N ALA A 187 -3.22 3.70 -16.08
CA ALA A 187 -1.83 3.31 -16.13
C ALA A 187 -1.50 2.67 -17.48
N ILE A 188 -0.28 2.90 -17.96
CA ILE A 188 0.31 2.22 -19.11
C ILE A 188 1.58 1.52 -18.62
N GLU A 189 1.73 0.26 -18.97
CA GLU A 189 2.90 -0.55 -18.63
C GLU A 189 3.47 -1.17 -19.90
N TRP A 190 4.59 -0.66 -20.38
CA TRP A 190 5.28 -1.20 -21.53
C TRP A 190 6.56 -1.92 -21.08
N GLY A 191 6.70 -3.18 -21.45
CA GLY A 191 7.89 -3.99 -21.16
C GLY A 191 8.50 -4.53 -22.44
N ILE A 192 9.83 -4.45 -22.56
CA ILE A 192 10.58 -5.09 -23.65
C ILE A 192 11.94 -5.60 -23.16
N GLY A 193 12.13 -6.92 -23.19
CA GLY A 193 13.33 -7.57 -22.66
C GLY A 193 13.53 -7.22 -21.18
N GLY A 194 14.70 -6.66 -20.83
CA GLY A 194 15.00 -6.19 -19.48
C GLY A 194 14.55 -4.76 -19.18
N PHE A 195 13.89 -4.06 -20.10
CA PHE A 195 13.46 -2.67 -19.93
C PHE A 195 11.96 -2.58 -19.69
N SER A 196 11.55 -1.60 -18.88
CA SER A 196 10.15 -1.20 -18.80
C SER A 196 9.97 0.31 -18.69
N VAL A 197 8.84 0.78 -19.19
CA VAL A 197 8.36 2.15 -19.05
C VAL A 197 6.94 2.08 -18.54
N LYS A 198 6.68 2.77 -17.44
CA LYS A 198 5.34 2.87 -16.85
C LYS A 198 4.93 4.33 -16.77
N GLY A 199 3.64 4.60 -16.95
CA GLY A 199 3.08 5.93 -16.83
C GLY A 199 1.73 5.87 -16.15
N VAL A 200 1.47 6.82 -15.25
CA VAL A 200 0.23 6.92 -14.48
C VAL A 200 -0.33 8.32 -14.63
N ALA A 201 -1.64 8.42 -14.82
CA ALA A 201 -2.37 9.68 -14.76
C ALA A 201 -3.61 9.50 -13.87
N MET A 202 -3.77 10.34 -12.85
CA MET A 202 -4.87 10.24 -11.89
C MET A 202 -5.52 11.60 -11.64
N ALA A 203 -6.84 11.62 -11.50
CA ALA A 203 -7.60 12.79 -11.10
C ALA A 203 -7.94 12.66 -9.62
N MET A 204 -7.15 13.31 -8.78
CA MET A 204 -7.25 13.23 -7.32
C MET A 204 -8.31 14.20 -6.81
N GLY A 205 -9.26 13.67 -6.03
CA GLY A 205 -10.13 14.49 -5.20
C GLY A 205 -9.40 15.03 -3.96
N SER A 206 -10.14 15.66 -3.05
CA SER A 206 -9.61 16.19 -1.80
C SER A 206 -10.66 16.12 -0.70
N ASN A 207 -10.21 15.84 0.52
CA ASN A 207 -11.02 15.89 1.74
C ASN A 207 -11.15 17.32 2.29
N GLY A 208 -10.47 18.31 1.69
CA GLY A 208 -10.44 19.68 2.19
C GLY A 208 -9.75 19.83 3.55
N GLU A 209 -8.92 18.85 3.94
CA GLU A 209 -8.06 18.94 5.11
C GLU A 209 -6.89 19.89 4.82
N GLU A 210 -6.57 20.78 5.78
CA GLU A 210 -5.49 21.76 5.63
C GLU A 210 -4.12 21.06 5.47
N GLY A 211 -3.41 21.36 4.38
CA GLY A 211 -2.18 20.68 4.01
C GLY A 211 -1.67 21.02 2.60
N GLN A 212 -1.01 20.05 1.94
CA GLN A 212 -0.44 20.24 0.60
C GLN A 212 -1.46 20.06 -0.54
N PHE A 213 -2.65 19.50 -0.27
CA PHE A 213 -3.61 19.08 -1.30
C PHE A 213 -5.07 19.35 -0.89
N ASP A 214 -5.34 20.55 -0.40
CA ASP A 214 -6.66 21.00 0.05
C ASP A 214 -7.67 21.14 -1.10
N GLU A 215 -7.17 21.13 -2.34
CA GLU A 215 -7.94 21.22 -3.58
C GLU A 215 -7.68 19.99 -4.46
N PRO A 216 -8.68 19.54 -5.26
CA PRO A 216 -8.48 18.50 -6.25
C PRO A 216 -7.35 18.85 -7.24
N TYR A 217 -6.57 17.84 -7.66
CA TYR A 217 -5.43 18.01 -8.57
C TYR A 217 -5.32 16.82 -9.54
N ASN A 218 -4.47 16.95 -10.57
CA ASN A 218 -4.17 15.84 -11.47
C ASN A 218 -2.74 15.40 -11.24
N PHE A 219 -2.55 14.13 -10.94
CA PHE A 219 -1.22 13.54 -10.85
C PHE A 219 -0.80 12.95 -12.18
N TYR A 220 0.48 13.14 -12.54
CA TYR A 220 1.12 12.50 -13.68
C TYR A 220 2.48 11.95 -13.26
N GLY A 221 2.67 10.64 -13.41
CA GLY A 221 3.91 9.95 -13.08
C GLY A 221 4.46 9.16 -14.27
N MET A 222 5.77 9.07 -14.36
CA MET A 222 6.49 8.23 -15.32
C MET A 222 7.66 7.52 -14.64
N GLN A 223 7.81 6.23 -14.92
CA GLN A 223 8.92 5.41 -14.44
C GLN A 223 9.63 4.75 -15.62
N PHE A 224 10.95 4.83 -15.65
CA PHE A 224 11.81 4.02 -16.50
C PHE A 224 12.55 3.02 -15.62
N ALA A 225 12.50 1.73 -15.97
CA ALA A 225 13.20 0.70 -15.23
C ALA A 225 14.05 -0.21 -16.13
N TYR A 226 15.10 -0.75 -15.54
CA TYR A 226 15.97 -1.74 -16.16
C TYR A 226 16.34 -2.83 -15.16
N THR A 227 16.10 -4.07 -15.55
CA THR A 227 16.42 -5.28 -14.79
C THR A 227 17.58 -6.01 -15.47
N VAL A 228 18.55 -6.43 -14.67
CA VAL A 228 19.77 -7.07 -15.15
C VAL A 228 20.29 -8.10 -14.16
N ASP A 229 20.61 -9.29 -14.66
CA ASP A 229 21.28 -10.34 -13.91
C ASP A 229 22.79 -10.30 -14.21
N PHE A 230 23.59 -10.01 -13.19
CA PHE A 230 25.05 -9.93 -13.31
C PHE A 230 25.75 -11.25 -12.91
N GLY A 231 25.02 -12.35 -12.75
CA GLY A 231 25.51 -13.66 -12.31
C GLY A 231 25.76 -13.77 -10.80
N LEU A 232 25.69 -12.65 -10.07
CA LEU A 232 25.70 -12.58 -8.61
C LEU A 232 24.29 -12.36 -8.02
N GLY A 233 23.31 -12.11 -8.88
CA GLY A 233 21.95 -11.74 -8.52
C GLY A 233 21.37 -10.72 -9.49
N GLU A 234 20.08 -10.48 -9.33
CA GLU A 234 19.31 -9.52 -10.11
C GLU A 234 19.43 -8.11 -9.51
N GLY A 235 19.70 -7.12 -10.37
CA GLY A 235 19.67 -5.71 -10.04
C GLY A 235 18.50 -5.02 -10.76
N ASN A 236 17.77 -4.18 -10.03
CA ASN A 236 16.66 -3.38 -10.53
C ASN A 236 16.97 -1.89 -10.39
N TYR A 237 17.04 -1.17 -11.51
CA TYR A 237 17.37 0.25 -11.57
C TYR A 237 16.17 1.04 -12.07
N ARG A 238 15.84 2.16 -11.42
CA ARG A 238 14.65 2.96 -11.74
C ARG A 238 14.95 4.44 -11.74
N LEU A 239 14.29 5.16 -12.64
CA LEU A 239 14.16 6.60 -12.64
C LEU A 239 12.68 6.95 -12.64
N ILE A 240 12.25 7.72 -11.64
CA ILE A 240 10.87 8.17 -11.47
C ILE A 240 10.84 9.68 -11.63
N VAL A 241 9.84 10.17 -12.37
CA VAL A 241 9.53 11.58 -12.52
C VAL A 241 8.02 11.76 -12.41
N ASP A 242 7.58 12.72 -11.60
CA ASP A 242 6.17 13.02 -11.39
C ASP A 242 5.90 14.52 -11.31
N THR A 243 4.64 14.91 -11.51
CA THR A 243 4.14 16.28 -11.34
C THR A 243 2.65 16.26 -10.96
N THR A 244 2.20 17.36 -10.36
CA THR A 244 0.79 17.68 -10.12
C THR A 244 0.32 18.89 -10.93
#